data_AF-A0A1H0KXD6-F1
#
_entry.id   AF-A0A1H0KXD6-F1
#
_cell.length_a   1.000
_cell.length_b   1.000
_cell.length_c   1.000
_cell.angle_alpha   90.00
_cell.angle_beta   90.00
_cell.angle_gamma   90.00
#
_symmetry.space_group_name_H-M   'P 1'
#
loop_
_entity.id
_entity.type
_entity.pdbx_description
1 polymer ?
#
loop_
_entity_poly.entity_id
_entity_poly.type
_entity_poly.pdbx_seq_one_letter_code
_entity_poly.pdbx_strand_id
1 'polypeptide(L)'
;MKSVAVVTTGLWAKVQSGQYIEKEQTLPQEVQVELNRETAAVINGLFRQLRAIFPAWKQAWPDVAAYKAAKKEWLQAFLEAGLRSLDQLQFGLMGARQSGRDFVPAPGVFIAWCTPTAEMLGLPTLSAAHREACRNAHPCMAGRARWSHDAVWHTAKECGFESLNKLEESLSLKLFERNYTITVRRLIEGLPLQRMPLALPERAEGRRTPEIGNRALAEMRAMRSGVARHA
;
A
#
# COMPACT_ATOMS: atom_id res chain seq x y z
N MET A 1 -13.82 -21.02 -19.68
CA MET A 1 -13.23 -20.48 -18.43
C MET A 1 -11.96 -21.21 -17.94
N LYS A 2 -11.63 -22.43 -18.39
CA LYS A 2 -10.42 -23.16 -17.94
C LYS A 2 -9.10 -22.78 -18.66
N SER A 3 -9.15 -22.01 -19.76
CA SER A 3 -7.96 -21.74 -20.60
C SER A 3 -6.98 -20.73 -19.98
N VAL A 4 -7.49 -19.62 -19.41
CA VAL A 4 -6.66 -18.53 -18.88
C VAL A 4 -5.80 -18.98 -17.69
N ALA A 5 -6.38 -19.72 -16.75
CA ALA A 5 -5.66 -20.23 -15.58
C ALA A 5 -4.56 -21.23 -15.94
N VAL A 6 -4.77 -22.08 -16.95
CA VAL A 6 -3.79 -23.09 -17.38
C VAL A 6 -2.58 -22.44 -18.05
N VAL A 7 -2.81 -21.38 -18.84
CA VAL A 7 -1.75 -20.62 -19.51
C VAL A 7 -0.94 -19.79 -18.51
N THR A 8 -1.58 -19.12 -17.56
CA THR A 8 -0.88 -18.33 -16.53
C THR A 8 -0.07 -19.23 -15.58
N THR A 9 -0.59 -20.41 -15.24
CA THR A 9 0.13 -21.40 -14.41
C THR A 9 1.34 -21.98 -15.15
N GLY A 10 1.21 -22.27 -16.45
CA GLY A 10 2.33 -22.76 -17.28
C GLY A 10 3.46 -21.73 -17.43
N LEU A 11 3.12 -20.45 -17.54
CA LEU A 11 4.12 -19.37 -17.61
C LEU A 11 4.83 -19.18 -16.26
N TRP A 12 4.08 -19.21 -15.15
CA TRP A 12 4.65 -19.14 -13.79
C TRP A 12 5.52 -20.35 -13.45
N ALA A 13 5.16 -21.54 -13.92
CA ALA A 13 5.98 -22.75 -13.77
C ALA A 13 7.33 -22.65 -14.49
N LYS A 14 7.36 -22.06 -15.69
CA LYS A 14 8.61 -21.80 -16.43
C LYS A 14 9.52 -20.81 -15.69
N VAL A 15 8.95 -19.74 -15.13
CA VAL A 15 9.65 -18.77 -14.27
C VAL A 15 10.26 -19.45 -13.03
N GLN A 16 9.50 -20.32 -12.34
CA GLN A 16 9.99 -21.04 -11.16
C GLN A 16 11.08 -22.06 -11.49
N SER A 17 11.05 -22.66 -12.68
CA SER A 17 12.05 -23.63 -13.14
C SER A 17 13.35 -23.00 -13.70
N GLY A 18 13.48 -21.67 -13.70
CA GLY A 18 14.66 -20.97 -14.21
C GLY A 18 14.87 -21.10 -15.73
N GLN A 19 13.84 -21.49 -16.48
CA GLN A 19 13.91 -21.53 -17.94
C GLN A 19 13.88 -20.11 -18.51
N TYR A 20 14.81 -19.83 -19.43
CA TYR A 20 14.91 -18.54 -20.12
C TYR A 20 13.62 -18.25 -20.90
N ILE A 21 12.99 -17.12 -20.59
CA ILE A 21 11.82 -16.60 -21.32
C ILE A 21 12.36 -15.63 -22.37
N GLU A 22 12.23 -16.00 -23.64
CA GLU A 22 12.56 -15.10 -24.75
C GLU A 22 11.73 -13.81 -24.64
N LYS A 23 12.38 -12.65 -24.85
CA LYS A 23 11.78 -11.30 -24.74
C LYS A 23 10.52 -11.07 -25.60
N GLU A 24 10.18 -11.99 -26.49
CA GLU A 24 9.11 -11.91 -27.49
C GLU A 24 8.01 -12.97 -27.35
N GLN A 25 7.90 -13.68 -26.23
CA GLN A 25 6.74 -14.55 -25.99
C GLN A 25 5.46 -13.71 -25.83
N THR A 26 4.86 -13.40 -26.97
CA THR A 26 3.53 -12.81 -27.09
C THR A 26 2.52 -13.74 -26.46
N LEU A 27 1.68 -13.19 -25.59
CA LEU A 27 0.55 -13.91 -25.01
C LEU A 27 -0.27 -14.55 -26.14
N PRO A 28 -0.85 -15.76 -25.95
CA PRO A 28 -1.70 -16.37 -26.97
C PRO A 28 -2.78 -15.38 -27.45
N GLN A 29 -3.01 -15.33 -28.76
CA GLN A 29 -3.87 -14.32 -29.39
C GLN A 29 -5.28 -14.26 -28.76
N GLU A 30 -5.81 -15.41 -28.31
CA GLU A 30 -7.07 -15.51 -27.56
C GLU A 30 -7.05 -14.76 -26.22
N VAL A 31 -5.94 -14.86 -25.46
CA VAL A 31 -5.77 -14.17 -24.18
C VAL A 31 -5.63 -12.66 -24.39
N GLN A 32 -4.93 -12.24 -25.44
CA GLN A 32 -4.83 -10.82 -25.80
C GLN A 32 -6.19 -10.24 -26.21
N VAL A 33 -6.97 -10.98 -26.99
CA VAL A 33 -8.32 -10.56 -27.41
C VAL A 33 -9.24 -10.42 -26.20
N GLU A 34 -9.20 -11.35 -25.25
CA GLU A 34 -10.03 -11.27 -24.04
C GLU A 34 -9.60 -10.10 -23.14
N LEU A 35 -8.29 -9.93 -22.90
CA LEU A 35 -7.77 -8.80 -22.12
C LEU A 35 -8.13 -7.44 -22.76
N ASN A 36 -8.05 -7.36 -24.09
CA ASN A 36 -8.46 -6.17 -24.84
C ASN A 36 -9.97 -5.91 -24.71
N ARG A 37 -10.79 -6.96 -24.64
CA ARG A 37 -12.24 -6.86 -24.46
C ARG A 37 -12.60 -6.35 -23.06
N GLU A 38 -11.96 -6.89 -22.02
CA GLU A 38 -12.14 -6.45 -20.64
C GLU A 38 -11.71 -4.99 -20.47
N THR A 39 -10.53 -4.64 -20.99
CA THR A 39 -10.02 -3.27 -20.98
C THR A 39 -10.97 -2.31 -21.71
N ALA A 40 -11.46 -2.70 -22.89
CA ALA A 40 -12.44 -1.91 -23.62
C ALA A 40 -13.75 -1.73 -22.84
N ALA A 41 -14.22 -2.76 -22.13
CA ALA A 41 -15.42 -2.67 -21.30
C ALA A 41 -15.25 -1.66 -20.15
N VAL A 42 -14.09 -1.66 -19.48
CA VAL A 42 -13.75 -0.71 -18.41
C VAL A 42 -13.71 0.72 -18.94
N ILE A 43 -12.98 0.98 -20.03
CA ILE A 43 -12.88 2.31 -20.64
C ILE A 43 -14.25 2.79 -21.13
N ASN A 44 -15.05 1.91 -21.76
CA ASN A 44 -16.41 2.25 -22.17
C ASN A 44 -17.33 2.53 -20.97
N GLY A 45 -17.14 1.85 -19.85
CA GLY A 45 -17.80 2.15 -18.58
C GLY A 45 -17.42 3.53 -18.04
N LEU A 46 -16.13 3.83 -17.99
CA LEU A 46 -15.60 5.12 -17.54
C LEU A 46 -16.18 6.28 -18.36
N PHE A 47 -16.12 6.19 -19.69
CA PHE A 47 -16.63 7.24 -20.57
C PHE A 47 -18.16 7.41 -20.46
N ARG A 48 -18.92 6.36 -20.12
CA ARG A 48 -20.35 6.50 -19.81
C ARG A 48 -20.56 7.32 -18.54
N GLN A 49 -19.77 7.07 -17.50
CA GLN A 49 -19.86 7.84 -16.26
C GLN A 49 -19.41 9.30 -16.45
N LEU A 50 -18.32 9.55 -17.19
CA LEU A 50 -17.87 10.90 -17.50
C LEU A 50 -18.94 11.71 -18.22
N ARG A 51 -19.66 11.10 -19.17
CA ARG A 51 -20.79 11.75 -19.87
C ARG A 51 -21.98 12.04 -18.96
N ALA A 52 -22.15 11.28 -17.88
CA ALA A 52 -23.19 11.53 -16.90
C ALA A 52 -22.79 12.64 -15.90
N ILE A 53 -21.50 12.76 -15.58
CA ILE A 53 -20.99 13.77 -14.65
C ILE A 53 -20.84 15.14 -15.33
N PHE A 54 -20.34 15.18 -16.56
CA PHE A 54 -20.01 16.43 -17.27
C PHE A 54 -21.07 16.77 -18.33
N PRO A 55 -21.91 17.80 -18.16
CA PRO A 55 -22.96 18.16 -19.11
C PRO A 55 -22.41 18.57 -20.48
N ALA A 56 -21.25 19.24 -20.52
CA ALA A 56 -20.65 19.78 -21.74
C ALA A 56 -19.75 18.78 -22.50
N TRP A 57 -19.89 17.47 -22.26
CA TRP A 57 -19.05 16.44 -22.91
C TRP A 57 -19.06 16.48 -24.44
N LYS A 58 -20.17 16.94 -25.04
CA LYS A 58 -20.30 17.06 -26.51
C LYS A 58 -19.33 18.08 -27.11
N GLN A 59 -18.88 19.06 -26.33
CA GLN A 59 -17.92 20.05 -26.81
C GLN A 59 -16.51 19.46 -26.92
N ALA A 60 -16.17 18.50 -26.05
CA ALA A 60 -14.90 17.78 -26.12
C ALA A 60 -14.91 16.68 -27.20
N TRP A 61 -16.07 16.05 -27.43
CA TRP A 61 -16.23 14.94 -28.38
C TRP A 61 -17.44 15.16 -29.29
N PRO A 62 -17.31 16.00 -30.33
CA PRO A 62 -18.44 16.36 -31.20
C PRO A 62 -18.88 15.22 -32.12
N ASP A 63 -17.95 14.39 -32.57
CA ASP A 63 -18.19 13.32 -33.52
C ASP A 63 -17.71 11.94 -33.01
N VAL A 64 -18.16 10.88 -33.69
CA VAL A 64 -17.84 9.50 -33.32
C VAL A 64 -16.34 9.20 -33.51
N ALA A 65 -15.67 9.84 -34.48
CA ALA A 65 -14.25 9.63 -34.70
C ALA A 65 -13.42 10.29 -33.59
N ALA A 66 -13.71 11.54 -33.20
CA ALA A 66 -13.09 12.18 -32.04
C ALA A 66 -13.33 11.41 -30.74
N TYR A 67 -14.54 10.88 -30.54
CA TYR A 67 -14.85 10.07 -29.35
C TYR A 67 -14.03 8.78 -29.28
N LYS A 68 -13.83 8.09 -30.42
CA LYS A 68 -12.97 6.90 -30.51
C LYS A 68 -11.49 7.25 -30.32
N ALA A 69 -11.03 8.36 -30.90
CA ALA A 69 -9.66 8.84 -30.73
C ALA A 69 -9.37 9.17 -29.25
N ALA A 70 -10.28 9.89 -28.59
CA ALA A 70 -10.14 10.22 -27.17
C ALA A 70 -10.06 8.98 -26.26
N LYS A 71 -10.83 7.91 -26.56
CA LYS A 71 -10.73 6.65 -25.81
C LYS A 71 -9.36 5.99 -25.95
N LYS A 72 -8.78 6.02 -27.15
CA LYS A 72 -7.44 5.48 -27.39
C LYS A 72 -6.40 6.30 -26.65
N GLU A 73 -6.49 7.62 -26.74
CA GLU A 73 -5.58 8.55 -26.05
C GLU A 73 -5.63 8.37 -24.53
N TRP A 74 -6.83 8.29 -23.96
CA TRP A 74 -7.00 8.05 -22.52
C TRP A 74 -6.47 6.69 -22.09
N LEU A 75 -6.72 5.64 -22.88
CA LEU A 75 -6.16 4.32 -22.60
C LEU A 75 -4.63 4.36 -22.61
N GLN A 76 -4.03 5.01 -23.62
CA GLN A 76 -2.58 5.17 -23.68
C GLN A 76 -2.05 5.96 -22.47
N ALA A 77 -2.67 7.08 -22.12
CA ALA A 77 -2.29 7.88 -20.95
C ALA A 77 -2.39 7.08 -19.65
N PHE A 78 -3.39 6.20 -19.51
CA PHE A 78 -3.52 5.32 -18.34
C PHE A 78 -2.43 4.24 -18.27
N LEU A 79 -2.05 3.68 -19.43
CA LEU A 79 -0.96 2.72 -19.51
C LEU A 79 0.38 3.37 -19.18
N GLU A 80 0.63 4.58 -19.70
CA GLU A 80 1.83 5.37 -19.42
C GLU A 80 1.92 5.79 -17.95
N ALA A 81 0.80 6.16 -17.33
CA ALA A 81 0.73 6.46 -15.91
C ALA A 81 0.77 5.21 -15.01
N GLY A 82 0.68 4.01 -15.58
CA GLY A 82 0.70 2.75 -14.84
C GLY A 82 -0.52 2.54 -13.95
N LEU A 83 -1.70 3.02 -14.36
CA LEU A 83 -2.96 2.74 -13.66
C LEU A 83 -3.32 1.27 -13.82
N ARG A 84 -3.34 0.54 -12.70
CA ARG A 84 -3.49 -0.93 -12.69
C ARG A 84 -4.74 -1.42 -11.96
N SER A 85 -5.47 -0.53 -11.29
CA SER A 85 -6.64 -0.91 -10.49
C SER A 85 -7.91 -0.18 -10.90
N LEU A 86 -9.04 -0.88 -10.84
CA LEU A 86 -10.38 -0.29 -10.98
C LEU A 86 -10.68 0.71 -9.86
N ASP A 87 -10.14 0.49 -8.66
CA ASP A 87 -10.37 1.36 -7.51
C ASP A 87 -9.76 2.75 -7.75
N GLN A 88 -8.60 2.81 -8.42
CA GLN A 88 -7.98 4.08 -8.84
C GLN A 88 -8.90 4.89 -9.77
N LEU A 89 -9.59 4.23 -10.70
CA LEU A 89 -10.58 4.89 -11.56
C LEU A 89 -11.79 5.39 -10.78
N GLN A 90 -12.22 4.67 -9.74
CA GLN A 90 -13.32 5.10 -8.88
C GLN A 90 -12.94 6.36 -8.08
N PHE A 91 -11.71 6.45 -7.57
CA PHE A 91 -11.20 7.67 -6.96
C PHE A 91 -11.20 8.85 -7.96
N GLY A 92 -10.76 8.61 -9.20
CA GLY A 92 -10.82 9.62 -10.26
C GLY A 92 -12.23 10.12 -10.55
N LEU A 93 -13.21 9.20 -10.56
CA LEU A 93 -14.62 9.53 -10.74
C LEU A 93 -15.22 10.27 -9.54
N MET A 94 -14.76 9.98 -8.33
CA MET A 94 -15.13 10.75 -7.13
C MET A 94 -14.61 12.19 -7.21
N GLY A 95 -13.34 12.37 -7.59
CA GLY A 95 -12.76 13.70 -7.85
C GLY A 95 -13.48 14.45 -8.96
N ALA A 96 -13.86 13.76 -10.03
CA ALA A 96 -14.65 14.33 -11.12
C ALA A 96 -15.99 14.90 -10.63
N ARG A 97 -16.72 14.18 -9.78
CA ARG A 97 -17.97 14.64 -9.17
C ARG A 97 -17.78 15.84 -8.23
N GLN A 98 -16.68 15.87 -7.48
CA GLN A 98 -16.35 16.95 -6.56
C GLN A 98 -15.86 18.21 -7.27
N SER A 99 -15.31 18.09 -8.48
CA SER A 99 -14.71 19.22 -9.21
C SER A 99 -15.69 20.34 -9.57
N GLY A 100 -16.98 20.03 -9.70
CA GLY A 100 -18.02 20.98 -10.08
C GLY A 100 -17.85 21.60 -11.47
N ARG A 101 -17.00 21.02 -12.33
CA ARG A 101 -16.74 21.54 -13.68
C ARG A 101 -17.76 21.01 -14.67
N ASP A 102 -18.11 21.82 -15.67
CA ASP A 102 -19.05 21.40 -16.74
C ASP A 102 -18.36 20.61 -17.86
N PHE A 103 -17.05 20.83 -18.03
CA PHE A 103 -16.23 20.28 -19.11
C PHE A 103 -15.47 19.04 -18.68
N VAL A 104 -15.30 18.11 -19.62
CA VAL A 104 -14.48 16.92 -19.41
C VAL A 104 -13.02 17.34 -19.20
N PRO A 105 -12.34 16.86 -18.14
CA PRO A 105 -10.95 17.18 -17.89
C PRO A 105 -10.01 16.60 -18.96
N ALA A 106 -8.81 17.14 -19.07
CA ALA A 106 -7.73 16.47 -19.79
C ALA A 106 -7.34 15.14 -19.10
N PRO A 107 -6.85 14.12 -19.84
CA PRO A 107 -6.50 12.82 -19.26
C PRO A 107 -5.50 12.95 -18.10
N GLY A 108 -4.49 13.81 -18.22
CA GLY A 108 -3.53 14.05 -17.13
C GLY A 108 -4.15 14.62 -15.85
N VAL A 109 -5.16 15.48 -15.98
CA VAL A 109 -5.90 16.02 -14.83
C VAL A 109 -6.74 14.91 -14.17
N PHE A 110 -7.37 14.06 -14.98
CA PHE A 110 -8.13 12.92 -14.46
C PHE A 110 -7.22 11.90 -13.76
N ILE A 111 -6.03 11.63 -14.31
CA ILE A 111 -5.03 10.74 -13.70
C ILE A 111 -4.59 11.27 -12.32
N ALA A 112 -4.45 12.60 -12.17
CA ALA A 112 -4.16 13.19 -10.87
C ALA A 112 -5.25 12.89 -9.82
N TRP A 113 -6.52 12.87 -10.23
CA TRP A 113 -7.63 12.49 -9.35
C TRP A 113 -7.70 10.99 -9.06
N CYS A 114 -7.10 10.15 -9.91
CA CYS A 114 -7.01 8.71 -9.68
C CYS A 114 -6.00 8.33 -8.59
N THR A 115 -5.15 9.28 -8.19
CA THR A 115 -4.20 9.07 -7.08
C THR A 115 -4.90 9.41 -5.76
N PRO A 116 -5.14 8.42 -4.87
CA PRO A 116 -5.81 8.69 -3.62
C PRO A 116 -4.95 9.59 -2.73
N THR A 117 -5.59 10.54 -2.04
CA THR A 117 -4.90 11.32 -1.00
C THR A 117 -4.64 10.46 0.22
N ALA A 118 -3.66 10.86 1.04
CA ALA A 118 -3.34 10.14 2.28
C ALA A 118 -4.59 9.98 3.18
N GLU A 119 -5.43 11.00 3.24
CA GLU A 119 -6.66 11.01 4.03
C GLU A 119 -7.70 9.97 3.55
N MET A 120 -7.82 9.77 2.23
CA MET A 120 -8.71 8.76 1.66
C MET A 120 -8.26 7.33 2.00
N LEU A 121 -6.96 7.15 2.27
CA LEU A 121 -6.39 5.89 2.72
C LEU A 121 -6.46 5.72 4.25
N GLY A 122 -7.14 6.64 4.96
CA GLY A 122 -7.24 6.64 6.42
C GLY A 122 -5.95 7.08 7.12
N LEU A 123 -5.00 7.67 6.38
CA LEU A 123 -3.75 8.15 6.94
C LEU A 123 -3.94 9.55 7.54
N PRO A 124 -3.22 9.88 8.62
CA PRO A 124 -3.23 11.22 9.19
C PRO A 124 -2.66 12.26 8.21
N THR A 125 -3.04 13.53 8.41
CA THR A 125 -2.46 14.64 7.67
C THR A 125 -0.96 14.75 7.92
N LEU A 126 -0.21 15.35 6.99
CA LEU A 126 1.25 15.45 7.09
C LEU A 126 1.72 16.04 8.43
N SER A 127 1.12 17.15 8.86
CA SER A 127 1.46 17.80 10.13
C SER A 127 1.12 16.93 11.34
N ALA A 128 -0.02 16.23 11.32
CA ALA A 128 -0.41 15.33 12.41
C ALA A 128 0.53 14.11 12.49
N ALA A 129 0.86 13.51 11.34
CA ALA A 129 1.79 12.39 11.21
C ALA A 129 3.20 12.77 11.68
N HIS A 130 3.70 13.93 11.27
CA HIS A 130 5.00 14.46 11.69
C HIS A 130 5.05 14.70 13.19
N ARG A 131 4.03 15.36 13.76
CA ARG A 131 3.93 15.60 15.20
C ARG A 131 3.89 14.29 15.99
N GLU A 132 3.15 13.31 15.52
CA GLU A 132 3.13 11.97 16.11
C GLU A 132 4.51 11.31 16.06
N ALA A 133 5.17 11.36 14.91
CA ALA A 133 6.51 10.81 14.72
C ALA A 133 7.54 11.47 15.65
N CYS A 134 7.55 12.81 15.77
CA CYS A 134 8.44 13.53 16.68
C CYS A 134 8.18 13.18 18.15
N ARG A 135 6.92 13.05 18.58
CA ARG A 135 6.59 12.63 19.96
C ARG A 135 7.09 11.22 20.26
N ASN A 136 6.93 10.30 19.32
CA ASN A 136 7.29 8.90 19.49
C ASN A 136 8.78 8.60 19.20
N ALA A 137 9.53 9.57 18.65
CA ALA A 137 10.95 9.41 18.32
C ALA A 137 11.87 9.44 19.55
N HIS A 138 11.40 9.97 20.68
CA HIS A 138 12.21 10.03 21.89
C HIS A 138 12.49 8.61 22.44
N PRO A 139 13.72 8.29 22.88
CA PRO A 139 14.09 6.95 23.35
C PRO A 139 13.19 6.39 24.47
N CYS A 140 12.61 7.24 25.32
CA CYS A 140 11.68 6.81 26.38
C CYS A 140 10.37 6.20 25.84
N MET A 141 10.01 6.52 24.59
CA MET A 141 8.81 6.02 23.93
C MET A 141 9.05 4.67 23.23
N ALA A 142 10.30 4.22 23.14
CA ALA A 142 10.63 2.92 22.55
C ALA A 142 9.87 1.79 23.28
N GLY A 143 9.07 1.03 22.53
CA GLY A 143 8.24 -0.07 23.06
C GLY A 143 6.93 0.34 23.73
N ARG A 144 6.66 1.65 23.90
CA ARG A 144 5.41 2.19 24.49
C ARG A 144 4.61 3.06 23.53
N ALA A 145 5.27 3.56 22.49
CA ALA A 145 4.67 4.40 21.47
C ALA A 145 3.46 3.72 20.83
N ARG A 146 2.34 4.45 20.75
CA ARG A 146 1.18 4.07 19.96
C ARG A 146 1.26 4.82 18.63
N TRP A 147 1.14 4.07 17.55
CA TRP A 147 1.16 4.60 16.19
C TRP A 147 -0.23 4.53 15.60
N SER A 148 -0.67 5.60 14.93
CA SER A 148 -1.96 5.68 14.26
C SER A 148 -2.02 4.76 13.05
N HIS A 149 -0.91 4.64 12.32
CA HIS A 149 -0.80 3.80 11.13
C HIS A 149 0.63 3.28 10.90
N ASP A 150 0.77 2.09 10.32
CA ASP A 150 2.07 1.49 9.96
C ASP A 150 2.88 2.41 9.03
N ALA A 151 2.20 3.17 8.17
CA ALA A 151 2.83 4.14 7.27
C ALA A 151 3.51 5.29 8.04
N VAL A 152 2.96 5.73 9.17
CA VAL A 152 3.56 6.79 10.00
C VAL A 152 4.81 6.25 10.67
N TRP A 153 4.75 5.04 11.21
CA TRP A 153 5.90 4.37 11.79
C TRP A 153 7.02 4.14 10.76
N HIS A 154 6.66 3.62 9.59
CA HIS A 154 7.59 3.39 8.47
C HIS A 154 8.29 4.69 8.08
N THR A 155 7.51 5.76 7.89
CA THR A 155 8.06 7.08 7.57
C THR A 155 9.01 7.58 8.64
N ALA A 156 8.62 7.47 9.92
CA ALA A 156 9.45 7.91 11.03
C ALA A 156 10.79 7.16 11.10
N LYS A 157 10.76 5.85 10.85
CA LYS A 157 11.95 5.00 10.76
C LYS A 157 12.84 5.41 9.59
N GLU A 158 12.29 5.65 8.41
CA GLU A 158 13.06 6.08 7.23
C GLU A 158 13.64 7.50 7.37
N CYS A 159 12.98 8.39 8.11
CA CYS A 159 13.55 9.68 8.53
C CYS A 159 14.69 9.54 9.54
N GLY A 160 14.70 8.44 10.31
CA GLY A 160 15.55 8.24 11.47
C GLY A 160 15.01 8.94 12.71
N PHE A 161 14.77 8.18 13.78
CA PHE A 161 14.26 8.70 15.05
C PHE A 161 15.17 9.79 15.65
N GLU A 162 16.48 9.64 15.49
CA GLU A 162 17.47 10.62 15.94
C GLU A 162 17.27 11.99 15.26
N SER A 163 17.10 11.98 13.94
CA SER A 163 16.87 13.19 13.13
C SER A 163 15.56 13.86 13.52
N LEU A 164 14.49 13.08 13.73
CA LEU A 164 13.19 13.62 14.16
C LEU A 164 13.21 14.21 15.58
N ASN A 165 14.12 13.75 16.44
CA ASN A 165 14.26 14.21 17.83
C ASN A 165 15.21 15.42 17.94
N LYS A 166 16.26 15.49 17.13
CA LYS A 166 17.31 16.51 17.24
C LYS A 166 17.17 17.69 16.29
N LEU A 167 16.57 17.50 15.12
CA LEU A 167 16.44 18.57 14.13
C LEU A 167 15.39 19.61 14.56
N GLU A 168 15.58 20.84 14.10
CA GLU A 168 14.57 21.89 14.16
C GLU A 168 13.28 21.46 13.44
N GLU A 169 12.13 21.91 13.92
CA GLU A 169 10.81 21.50 13.42
C GLU A 169 10.66 21.72 11.91
N SER A 170 11.12 22.86 11.38
CA SER A 170 10.98 23.17 9.95
C SER A 170 11.79 22.24 9.04
N LEU A 171 13.00 21.85 9.47
CA LEU A 171 13.87 20.92 8.75
C LEU A 171 13.36 19.48 8.88
N SER A 172 12.94 19.10 10.09
CA SER A 172 12.35 17.80 10.39
C SER A 172 11.08 17.57 9.56
N LEU A 173 10.22 18.59 9.43
CA LEU A 173 9.00 18.52 8.65
C LEU A 173 9.29 18.31 7.16
N LYS A 174 10.24 19.04 6.57
CA LYS A 174 10.64 18.87 5.16
C LYS A 174 11.20 17.48 4.87
N LEU A 175 12.04 16.96 5.77
CA LEU A 175 12.56 15.60 5.70
C LEU A 175 11.42 14.58 5.75
N PHE A 176 10.49 14.79 6.68
CA PHE A 176 9.33 13.93 6.87
C PHE A 176 8.39 13.96 5.67
N GLU A 177 8.09 15.13 5.10
CA GLU A 177 7.24 15.30 3.93
C GLU A 177 7.72 14.47 2.74
N ARG A 178 9.02 14.53 2.45
CA ARG A 178 9.63 13.74 1.39
C ARG A 178 9.41 12.24 1.62
N ASN A 179 9.72 11.75 2.82
CA ASN A 179 9.62 10.32 3.13
C ASN A 179 8.16 9.85 3.25
N TYR A 180 7.27 10.72 3.72
CA TYR A 180 5.84 10.44 3.83
C TYR A 180 5.23 10.30 2.44
N THR A 181 5.59 11.19 1.51
CA THR A 181 5.16 11.10 0.11
C THR A 181 5.60 9.79 -0.53
N ILE A 182 6.84 9.36 -0.31
CA ILE A 182 7.35 8.07 -0.81
C ILE A 182 6.59 6.90 -0.18
N THR A 183 6.32 6.94 1.12
CA THR A 183 5.59 5.89 1.84
C THR A 183 4.14 5.77 1.35
N VAL A 184 3.45 6.89 1.13
CA VAL A 184 2.10 6.92 0.56
C VAL A 184 2.10 6.32 -0.85
N ARG A 185 3.07 6.68 -1.70
CA ARG A 185 3.20 6.09 -3.04
C ARG A 185 3.40 4.57 -2.97
N ARG A 186 4.28 4.09 -2.09
CA ARG A 186 4.48 2.64 -1.86
C ARG A 186 3.21 1.94 -1.43
N LEU A 187 2.43 2.58 -0.55
CA LEU A 187 1.14 2.05 -0.09
C LEU A 187 0.14 1.91 -1.24
N ILE A 188 0.07 2.92 -2.12
CA ILE A 188 -0.80 2.92 -3.31
C ILE A 188 -0.37 1.83 -4.30
N GLU A 189 0.92 1.65 -4.48
CA GLU A 189 1.49 0.60 -5.36
C GLU A 189 1.37 -0.81 -4.75
N GLY A 190 0.94 -0.93 -3.49
CA GLY A 190 0.84 -2.21 -2.79
C GLY A 190 2.20 -2.81 -2.41
N LEU A 191 3.25 -2.00 -2.40
CA LEU A 191 4.58 -2.43 -1.96
C LEU A 191 4.58 -2.63 -0.45
N PRO A 192 5.31 -3.65 0.07
CA PRO A 192 5.34 -3.93 1.49
C PRO A 192 5.96 -2.75 2.24
N LEU A 193 5.20 -2.17 3.16
CA LEU A 193 5.73 -1.27 4.18
C LEU A 193 6.30 -2.10 5.32
N GLN A 194 7.47 -1.70 5.83
CA GLN A 194 7.98 -2.28 7.06
C GLN A 194 7.00 -1.99 8.19
N ARG A 195 6.46 -3.05 8.79
CA ARG A 195 5.57 -2.95 9.94
C ARG A 195 6.38 -2.70 11.20
N MET A 196 5.75 -2.03 12.16
CA MET A 196 6.31 -1.93 13.49
C MET A 196 6.50 -3.35 14.06
N PRO A 197 7.70 -3.70 14.55
CA PRO A 197 7.90 -4.97 15.23
C PRO A 197 6.91 -5.08 16.39
N LEU A 198 6.20 -6.21 16.50
CA LEU A 198 5.40 -6.47 17.69
C LEU A 198 6.34 -6.38 18.90
N ALA A 199 5.93 -5.60 19.91
CA ALA A 199 6.67 -5.50 21.15
C ALA A 199 6.84 -6.91 21.75
N LEU A 200 7.96 -7.12 22.43
CA LEU A 200 8.12 -8.31 23.25
C LEU A 200 6.93 -8.40 24.22
N PRO A 201 6.39 -9.61 24.47
CA PRO A 201 5.30 -9.77 25.41
C PRO A 201 5.68 -9.15 26.75
N GLU A 202 4.71 -8.50 27.40
CA GLU A 202 4.89 -7.78 28.68
C GLU A 202 5.56 -8.67 29.76
N ARG A 203 5.32 -9.98 29.65
CA ARG A 203 6.03 -11.00 30.41
C ARG A 203 6.60 -12.01 29.43
N ALA A 204 7.89 -11.90 29.14
CA ALA A 204 8.62 -13.03 28.56
C ALA A 204 8.67 -14.13 29.64
N GLU A 205 8.19 -15.33 29.34
CA GLU A 205 8.42 -16.49 30.21
C GLU A 205 9.93 -16.70 30.30
N GLY A 206 10.54 -16.15 31.35
CA GLY A 206 11.94 -16.39 31.63
C GLY A 206 12.13 -17.89 31.83
N ARG A 207 13.31 -18.42 31.44
CA ARG A 207 13.69 -19.83 31.68
C ARG A 207 13.54 -20.27 33.15
N ARG A 208 13.42 -19.32 34.07
CA ARG A 208 13.16 -19.53 35.50
C ARG A 208 11.90 -18.75 35.90
N THR A 209 10.82 -19.47 36.15
CA THR A 209 9.61 -18.93 36.76
C THR A 209 9.64 -19.16 38.28
N PRO A 210 8.82 -18.45 39.07
CA PRO A 210 8.70 -18.69 40.51
C PRO A 210 8.36 -20.15 40.84
N GLU A 211 7.58 -20.83 39.99
CA GLU A 211 7.23 -22.24 40.13
C GLU A 211 8.45 -23.16 39.97
N ILE A 212 9.31 -22.90 38.97
CA ILE A 212 10.58 -23.61 38.79
C ILE A 212 11.51 -23.37 39.99
N GLY A 213 11.57 -22.12 40.48
CA GLY A 213 12.34 -21.75 41.67
C GLY A 213 11.85 -22.45 42.93
N ASN A 214 10.54 -22.48 43.15
CA ASN A 214 9.90 -23.13 44.29
C ASN A 214 10.09 -24.64 44.25
N ARG A 215 10.03 -25.27 43.07
CA ARG A 215 10.32 -26.69 42.89
C ARG A 215 11.78 -27.01 43.24
N ALA A 216 12.74 -26.22 42.73
CA ALA A 216 14.15 -26.41 43.07
C ALA A 216 14.42 -26.19 44.57
N LEU A 217 13.76 -25.21 45.20
CA LEU A 217 13.84 -25.00 46.65
C LEU A 217 13.25 -26.17 47.44
N ALA A 218 12.14 -26.76 46.99
CA ALA A 218 11.55 -27.94 47.61
C ALA A 218 12.48 -29.15 47.52
N GLU A 219 13.09 -29.40 46.36
CA GLU A 219 14.10 -30.45 46.18
C GLU A 219 15.30 -30.26 47.12
N MET A 220 15.84 -29.04 47.22
CA MET A 220 16.94 -28.74 48.14
C MET A 220 16.53 -28.92 49.62
N ARG A 221 15.30 -28.58 50.00
CA ARG A 221 14.77 -28.80 51.36
C ARG A 221 14.56 -30.28 51.66
N ALA A 222 14.10 -31.08 50.69
CA ALA A 222 13.98 -32.52 50.82
C ALA A 222 15.35 -33.19 51.01
N MET A 223 16.37 -32.78 50.26
CA MET A 223 17.75 -33.27 50.44
C MET A 223 18.33 -32.95 51.82
N ARG A 224 18.00 -31.78 52.40
CA ARG A 224 18.51 -31.35 53.70
C ARG A 224 17.75 -31.89 54.91
N SER A 225 16.50 -32.30 54.74
CA SER A 225 15.66 -32.82 55.84
C SER A 225 15.89 -34.29 56.15
N GLY A 226 16.80 -34.98 55.45
CA GLY A 226 17.22 -36.33 55.79
C GLY A 226 16.12 -37.39 55.63
N VAL A 227 15.07 -37.13 54.84
CA VAL A 227 14.13 -38.19 54.45
C VAL A 227 14.88 -39.10 53.49
N ALA A 228 15.32 -40.20 54.06
CA ALA A 228 16.21 -41.20 53.52
C ALA A 228 15.96 -41.56 52.05
N ARG A 229 17.03 -41.49 51.26
CA ARG A 229 17.25 -42.49 50.22
C ARG A 229 17.58 -43.81 50.94
N HIS A 230 16.57 -44.57 51.32
CA HIS A 230 16.72 -46.01 51.51
C HIS A 230 16.11 -46.71 50.30
N ALA A 231 17.01 -47.43 49.60
CA ALA A 231 16.84 -48.49 48.61
C ALA A 231 15.50 -48.61 47.88
#